data_AF-A0ABD0VXZ6-F1
#
_entry.id   AF-A0ABD0VXZ6-F1
#
_cell.length_a   1.000
_cell.length_b   1.000
_cell.length_c   1.000
_cell.angle_alpha   90.00
_cell.angle_beta   90.00
_cell.angle_gamma   90.00
#
_symmetry.space_group_name_H-M   'P 1'
#
loop_
_entity.id
_entity.type
_entity.pdbx_description
1 polymer ?
#
loop_
_entity_poly.entity_id
_entity_poly.type
_entity_poly.pdbx_seq_one_letter_code
_entity_poly.pdbx_strand_id
1 'polypeptide(L)'
;MSARSGTFSGTNVFLSRNLVPPEVFDAIHDALRLNGAQVFLCCDTSRTAPNDYHVISSPDHEKFEDLKAKGCNLVGPQCIFSCAKEHRTLPKHGYTCCLAMDGVKVLASGFERDEKAMIEKLVTAMGGVLQAKAAMDVNFVIVKNVLAAKYKT
;
A
#
# COMPACT_ATOMS: atom_id res chain seq x y z
N MET A 1 28.22 15.43 -14.50
CA MET A 1 27.78 14.04 -14.25
C MET A 1 26.83 14.08 -13.06
N SER A 2 25.52 14.21 -13.30
CA SER A 2 24.55 14.32 -12.20
C SER A 2 24.39 12.94 -11.58
N ALA A 3 24.71 12.78 -10.30
CA ALA A 3 24.41 11.56 -9.57
C ALA A 3 22.92 11.25 -9.77
N ARG A 4 22.61 10.09 -10.37
CA ARG A 4 21.22 9.61 -10.44
C ARG A 4 20.78 9.45 -8.98
N SER A 5 20.01 10.41 -8.48
CA SER A 5 19.25 10.26 -7.25
C SER A 5 18.43 8.99 -7.42
N GLY A 6 18.74 7.96 -6.63
CA GLY A 6 17.93 6.74 -6.63
C GLY A 6 16.47 7.09 -6.34
N THR A 7 15.54 6.30 -6.87
CA THR A 7 14.09 6.48 -6.72
C THR A 7 13.67 6.68 -5.26
N PHE A 8 14.39 6.05 -4.33
CA PHE A 8 14.14 6.09 -2.89
C PHE A 8 15.17 6.90 -2.10
N SER A 9 15.92 7.78 -2.76
CA SER A 9 16.92 8.63 -2.10
C SER A 9 16.27 9.46 -0.98
N GLY A 10 16.87 9.40 0.22
CA GLY A 10 16.36 10.09 1.42
C GLY A 10 15.17 9.40 2.11
N THR A 11 14.87 8.15 1.72
CA THR A 11 13.84 7.32 2.34
C THR A 11 14.45 6.30 3.30
N ASN A 12 13.89 6.17 4.50
CA ASN A 12 14.24 5.16 5.48
C ASN A 12 13.23 4.02 5.43
N VAL A 13 13.70 2.80 5.27
CA VAL A 13 12.84 1.61 5.21
C VAL A 13 13.23 0.62 6.29
N PHE A 14 12.27 0.31 7.15
CA PHE A 14 12.39 -0.65 8.24
C PHE A 14 11.91 -2.02 7.75
N LEU A 15 12.85 -2.94 7.63
CA LEU A 15 12.65 -4.28 7.11
C LEU A 15 12.94 -5.30 8.22
N SER A 16 11.90 -5.96 8.72
CA SER A 16 12.02 -6.99 9.76
C SER A 16 11.83 -8.39 9.17
N ARG A 17 12.71 -9.33 9.56
CA ARG A 17 12.63 -10.75 9.15
C ARG A 17 11.36 -11.45 9.64
N ASN A 18 10.69 -10.90 10.64
CA ASN A 18 9.44 -11.47 11.16
C ASN A 18 8.20 -10.95 10.41
N LEU A 19 8.31 -9.80 9.72
CA LEU A 19 7.18 -9.15 9.03
C LEU A 19 7.11 -9.53 7.54
N VAL A 20 8.13 -10.22 7.05
CA VAL A 20 8.33 -10.50 5.64
C VAL A 20 8.78 -11.94 5.47
N PRO A 21 8.16 -12.70 4.54
CA PRO A 21 8.58 -14.07 4.26
C PRO A 21 10.05 -14.13 3.83
N PRO A 22 10.82 -15.11 4.30
CA PRO A 22 12.25 -15.21 4.04
C PRO A 22 12.57 -15.28 2.54
N GLU A 23 11.70 -15.88 1.73
CA GLU A 23 11.86 -16.03 0.28
C GLU A 23 11.87 -14.71 -0.50
N VAL A 24 11.24 -13.65 0.03
CA VAL A 24 11.21 -12.32 -0.62
C VAL A 24 12.11 -11.31 0.11
N PHE A 25 12.61 -11.65 1.30
CA PHE A 25 13.35 -10.73 2.15
C PHE A 25 14.59 -10.15 1.47
N ASP A 26 15.46 -11.02 0.94
CA ASP A 26 16.72 -10.60 0.30
C ASP A 26 16.43 -9.79 -0.97
N ALA A 27 15.43 -10.20 -1.76
CA ALA A 27 15.02 -9.48 -2.96
C ALA A 27 14.51 -8.06 -2.65
N ILE A 28 13.73 -7.88 -1.58
CA ILE A 28 13.25 -6.55 -1.15
C ILE A 28 14.43 -5.70 -0.68
N HIS A 29 15.31 -6.29 0.13
CA HIS A 29 16.48 -5.60 0.65
C HIS A 29 17.39 -5.08 -0.47
N ASP A 30 17.67 -5.93 -1.45
CA ASP A 30 18.45 -5.57 -2.65
C ASP A 30 17.74 -4.50 -3.47
N ALA A 31 16.44 -4.66 -3.75
CA ALA A 31 15.66 -3.69 -4.51
C ALA A 31 15.68 -2.30 -3.86
N LEU A 32 15.55 -2.22 -2.54
CA LEU A 32 15.61 -0.97 -1.79
C LEU A 32 17.00 -0.33 -1.86
N ARG A 33 18.06 -1.10 -1.62
CA ARG A 33 19.45 -0.60 -1.64
C ARG A 33 19.88 -0.13 -3.03
N LEU A 34 19.55 -0.90 -4.08
CA LEU A 34 19.86 -0.54 -5.46
C LEU A 34 19.14 0.76 -5.90
N ASN A 35 17.99 1.07 -5.29
CA ASN A 35 17.24 2.30 -5.52
C ASN A 35 17.58 3.45 -4.55
N GLY A 36 18.64 3.29 -3.73
CA GLY A 36 19.16 4.35 -2.86
C GLY A 36 18.40 4.58 -1.56
N ALA A 37 17.57 3.63 -1.12
CA ALA A 37 16.92 3.69 0.19
C ALA A 37 17.89 3.34 1.33
N GLN A 38 17.71 3.95 2.49
CA GLN A 38 18.37 3.53 3.73
C GLN A 38 17.56 2.41 4.38
N VAL A 39 18.10 1.19 4.37
CA VAL A 39 17.40 0.01 4.90
C VAL A 39 17.90 -0.32 6.31
N PHE A 40 16.97 -0.32 7.27
CA PHE A 40 17.21 -0.70 8.66
C PHE A 40 16.60 -2.07 8.93
N LEU A 41 17.42 -3.01 9.39
CA LEU A 41 17.01 -4.39 9.68
C LEU A 41 16.34 -4.52 11.06
N CYS A 42 15.35 -3.67 11.34
CA CYS A 42 14.62 -3.65 12.59
C CYS A 42 13.16 -3.26 12.38
N CYS A 43 12.34 -3.45 13.42
CA CYS A 43 11.00 -2.88 13.51
C CYS A 43 11.03 -1.85 14.64
N ASP A 44 11.18 -0.58 14.28
CA ASP A 44 11.17 0.52 15.25
C ASP A 44 9.84 1.28 15.17
N THR A 45 8.91 0.89 16.04
CA THR A 45 7.58 1.49 16.08
C THR A 45 7.58 2.96 16.54
N SER A 46 8.72 3.51 16.98
CA SER A 46 8.84 4.94 17.33
C SER A 46 9.13 5.84 16.13
N ARG A 47 9.48 5.24 14.98
CA ARG A 47 9.87 5.93 13.74
C ARG A 47 8.66 6.15 12.85
N THR A 48 8.09 7.34 12.95
CA THR A 48 6.89 7.79 12.22
C THR A 48 7.17 8.99 11.32
N ALA A 49 8.44 9.23 10.94
CA ALA A 49 8.74 10.38 10.10
C ALA A 49 8.07 10.22 8.70
N PRO A 50 7.81 11.32 7.98
CA PRO A 50 7.17 11.28 6.65
C PRO A 50 7.94 10.50 5.57
N ASN A 51 9.21 10.19 5.83
CA ASN A 51 10.10 9.41 4.96
C ASN A 51 10.48 8.06 5.59
N ASP A 52 9.88 7.70 6.72
CA ASP A 52 10.04 6.40 7.37
C ASP A 52 8.93 5.47 6.90
N TYR A 53 9.31 4.30 6.37
CA TYR A 53 8.38 3.27 5.86
C TYR A 53 8.67 1.94 6.53
N HIS A 54 7.63 1.19 6.85
CA HIS A 54 7.70 -0.12 7.47
C HIS A 54 7.19 -1.18 6.50
N VAL A 55 8.00 -2.20 6.24
CA VAL A 55 7.63 -3.29 5.33
C VAL A 55 6.84 -4.35 6.09
N ILE A 56 5.62 -4.63 5.62
CA ILE A 56 4.75 -5.65 6.20
C ILE A 56 3.99 -6.40 5.12
N SER A 57 4.14 -7.73 5.11
CA SER A 57 3.62 -8.56 4.01
C SER A 57 2.14 -8.89 4.15
N SER A 58 1.65 -9.01 5.37
CA SER A 58 0.25 -9.33 5.63
C SER A 58 -0.36 -8.36 6.66
N PRO A 59 -1.58 -7.85 6.42
CA PRO A 59 -2.32 -7.08 7.41
C PRO A 59 -2.79 -7.91 8.61
N ASP A 60 -2.71 -9.24 8.54
CA ASP A 60 -3.12 -10.15 9.62
C ASP A 60 -2.02 -10.33 10.69
N HIS A 61 -0.85 -9.72 10.51
CA HIS A 61 0.23 -9.80 11.48
C HIS A 61 -0.12 -9.00 12.74
N GLU A 62 0.18 -9.55 13.92
CA GLU A 62 -0.05 -8.91 15.24
C GLU A 62 0.45 -7.45 15.36
N LYS A 63 1.52 -7.07 14.65
CA LYS A 63 2.11 -5.73 14.70
C LYS A 63 1.48 -4.75 13.71
N PHE A 64 0.63 -5.22 12.80
CA PHE A 64 0.02 -4.40 11.77
C PHE A 64 -0.83 -3.29 12.39
N GLU A 65 -1.74 -3.66 13.28
CA GLU A 65 -2.64 -2.69 13.93
C GLU A 65 -1.86 -1.73 14.84
N ASP A 66 -0.81 -2.19 15.53
CA ASP A 66 0.08 -1.32 16.32
C ASP A 66 0.80 -0.28 15.48
N LEU A 67 1.40 -0.68 14.35
CA LEU A 67 2.10 0.21 13.44
C LEU A 67 1.13 1.20 12.78
N LYS A 68 -0.06 0.71 12.41
CA LYS A 68 -1.11 1.52 11.81
C LYS A 68 -1.66 2.54 12.80
N ALA A 69 -1.91 2.15 14.06
CA ALA A 69 -2.38 3.02 15.12
C ALA A 69 -1.39 4.14 15.45
N LYS A 70 -0.08 3.86 15.32
CA LYS A 70 0.99 4.86 15.48
C LYS A 70 1.16 5.79 14.29
N GLY A 71 0.46 5.55 13.19
CA GLY A 71 0.56 6.37 11.97
C GLY A 71 1.83 6.11 11.16
N CYS A 72 2.43 4.92 11.27
CA CYS A 72 3.55 4.54 10.41
C CYS A 72 3.10 4.38 8.95
N ASN A 73 3.95 4.74 8.00
CA ASN A 73 3.72 4.41 6.59
C ASN A 73 4.00 2.91 6.39
N LEU A 74 2.99 2.15 6.00
CA LEU A 74 3.11 0.69 5.86
C LEU A 74 3.07 0.31 4.39
N VAL A 75 4.06 -0.48 3.95
CA VAL A 75 4.18 -0.90 2.55
C VAL A 75 4.36 -2.41 2.45
N GLY A 76 3.70 -3.01 1.46
CA GLY A 76 3.88 -4.42 1.14
C GLY A 76 5.09 -4.66 0.24
N PRO A 77 5.64 -5.88 0.22
CA PRO A 77 6.71 -6.29 -0.69
C PRO A 77 6.44 -5.94 -2.16
N GLN A 78 5.23 -6.24 -2.64
CA GLN A 78 4.85 -6.03 -4.05
C GLN A 78 4.79 -4.55 -4.41
N CYS A 79 4.35 -3.70 -3.48
CA CYS A 79 4.41 -2.26 -3.64
C CYS A 79 5.85 -1.79 -3.85
N ILE A 80 6.81 -2.26 -3.04
CA ILE A 80 8.22 -1.90 -3.18
C ILE A 80 8.78 -2.32 -4.53
N PHE A 81 8.54 -3.56 -4.97
CA PHE A 81 9.02 -4.03 -6.27
C PHE A 81 8.44 -3.23 -7.43
N SER A 82 7.16 -2.91 -7.38
CA SER A 82 6.49 -2.12 -8.41
C SER A 82 7.05 -0.69 -8.45
N CYS A 83 7.17 -0.02 -7.31
CA CYS A 83 7.77 1.31 -7.21
C CYS A 83 9.23 1.34 -7.67
N ALA A 84 10.02 0.33 -7.29
CA ALA A 84 11.41 0.21 -7.69
C ALA A 84 11.55 0.03 -9.21
N LYS A 85 10.68 -0.79 -9.82
CA LYS A 85 10.69 -1.04 -11.27
C LYS A 85 10.21 0.18 -12.06
N GLU A 86 9.14 0.83 -11.62
CA GLU A 86 8.52 1.98 -12.27
C GLU A 86 9.24 3.31 -11.98
N HIS A 87 10.27 3.30 -11.12
CA HIS A 87 10.99 4.50 -10.68
C HIS A 87 10.05 5.52 -10.02
N ARG A 88 9.12 5.02 -9.19
CA ARG A 88 8.13 5.81 -8.46
C ARG A 88 8.43 5.85 -6.97
N THR A 89 8.03 6.93 -6.32
CA THR A 89 8.13 7.07 -4.86
C THR A 89 7.18 6.12 -4.15
N LEU A 90 7.56 5.67 -2.94
CA LEU A 90 6.66 4.87 -2.10
C LEU A 90 5.41 5.67 -1.68
N PRO A 91 4.24 5.02 -1.61
CA PRO A 91 2.98 5.67 -1.22
C PRO A 91 2.99 6.05 0.26
N LYS A 92 2.51 7.26 0.57
CA LYS A 92 2.46 7.83 1.94
C LYS A 92 1.09 7.71 2.61
N HIS A 93 0.11 7.12 1.93
CA HIS A 93 -1.26 7.03 2.41
C HIS A 93 -1.48 5.68 3.11
N GLY A 94 -1.14 5.64 4.41
CA GLY A 94 -1.44 4.51 5.29
C GLY A 94 -0.76 3.20 4.90
N TYR A 95 -1.54 2.13 4.77
CA TYR A 95 -1.06 0.82 4.32
C TYR A 95 -1.31 0.63 2.83
N THR A 96 -0.28 0.24 2.07
CA THR A 96 -0.39 -0.15 0.67
C THR A 96 0.33 -1.48 0.42
N CYS A 97 -0.42 -2.56 0.20
CA CYS A 97 0.11 -3.90 -0.03
C CYS A 97 0.70 -4.05 -1.45
N CYS A 98 0.00 -3.52 -2.44
CA CYS A 98 0.38 -3.53 -3.85
C CYS A 98 -0.24 -2.32 -4.58
N LEU A 99 0.10 -2.14 -5.86
CA LEU A 99 -0.42 -1.05 -6.70
C LEU A 99 -1.42 -1.57 -7.74
N ALA A 100 -2.11 -2.69 -7.47
CA ALA A 100 -3.00 -3.33 -8.42
C ALA A 100 -4.21 -2.46 -8.82
N MET A 101 -4.61 -1.53 -7.96
CA MET A 101 -5.71 -0.59 -8.17
C MET A 101 -5.22 0.86 -8.25
N ASP A 102 -3.93 1.08 -8.48
CA ASP A 102 -3.39 2.42 -8.59
C ASP A 102 -4.03 3.20 -9.75
N GLY A 103 -4.50 4.41 -9.45
CA GLY A 103 -5.27 5.23 -10.39
C GLY A 103 -6.71 4.76 -10.66
N VAL A 104 -7.16 3.70 -9.98
CA VAL A 104 -8.51 3.12 -10.17
C VAL A 104 -9.50 3.71 -9.17
N LYS A 105 -10.60 4.27 -9.69
CA LYS A 105 -11.74 4.74 -8.92
C LYS A 105 -12.86 3.71 -8.95
N VAL A 106 -13.29 3.26 -7.77
CA VAL A 106 -14.30 2.21 -7.62
C VAL A 106 -15.54 2.74 -6.94
N LEU A 107 -16.72 2.28 -7.37
CA LEU A 107 -17.98 2.54 -6.69
C LEU A 107 -18.56 1.24 -6.15
N ALA A 108 -18.91 1.19 -4.85
CA ALA A 108 -19.57 0.03 -4.25
C ALA A 108 -21.08 0.27 -4.05
N SER A 109 -21.92 -0.63 -4.56
CA SER A 109 -23.38 -0.52 -4.48
C SER A 109 -24.06 -1.82 -4.03
N GLY A 110 -25.13 -1.70 -3.24
CA GLY A 110 -25.90 -2.83 -2.72
C GLY A 110 -25.27 -3.54 -1.51
N PHE A 111 -24.18 -3.00 -0.96
CA PHE A 111 -23.51 -3.51 0.24
C PHE A 111 -23.96 -2.78 1.51
N GLU A 112 -23.90 -3.48 2.64
CA GLU A 112 -24.07 -2.90 3.97
C GLU A 112 -22.89 -2.01 4.35
N ARG A 113 -23.03 -1.25 5.45
CA ARG A 113 -22.01 -0.28 5.88
C ARG A 113 -20.66 -0.95 6.15
N ASP A 114 -20.67 -2.08 6.86
CA ASP A 114 -19.45 -2.78 7.25
C ASP A 114 -18.77 -3.47 6.07
N GLU A 115 -19.58 -4.05 5.16
CA GLU A 115 -19.11 -4.60 3.89
C GLU A 115 -18.43 -3.53 3.03
N LYS A 116 -19.03 -2.33 2.93
CA LYS A 116 -18.43 -1.19 2.20
C LYS A 116 -17.12 -0.74 2.83
N ALA A 117 -17.05 -0.67 4.15
CA ALA A 117 -15.82 -0.31 4.86
C ALA A 117 -14.69 -1.33 4.60
N MET A 118 -15.02 -2.63 4.52
CA MET A 118 -14.05 -3.66 4.15
C MET A 118 -13.58 -3.51 2.70
N ILE A 119 -14.51 -3.26 1.76
CA ILE A 119 -14.16 -2.99 0.36
C ILE A 119 -13.26 -1.76 0.27
N GLU A 120 -13.58 -0.68 0.99
CA GLU A 120 -12.76 0.54 1.04
C GLU A 120 -11.35 0.25 1.54
N LYS A 121 -11.22 -0.53 2.63
CA LYS A 121 -9.93 -0.95 3.18
C LYS A 121 -9.10 -1.72 2.15
N LEU A 122 -9.72 -2.67 1.43
CA LEU A 122 -9.05 -3.47 0.40
C LEU A 122 -8.64 -2.64 -0.81
N VAL A 123 -9.54 -1.81 -1.34
CA VAL A 123 -9.29 -0.94 -2.50
C VAL A 123 -8.16 0.04 -2.18
N THR A 124 -8.21 0.68 -1.01
CA THR A 124 -7.16 1.62 -0.56
C THR A 124 -5.83 0.90 -0.34
N ALA A 125 -5.84 -0.31 0.23
CA ALA A 125 -4.63 -1.11 0.40
C ALA A 125 -3.97 -1.48 -0.94
N MET A 126 -4.74 -1.55 -2.03
CA MET A 126 -4.22 -1.81 -3.38
C MET A 126 -3.91 -0.53 -4.17
N GLY A 127 -3.96 0.65 -3.53
CA GLY A 127 -3.66 1.95 -4.15
C GLY A 127 -4.84 2.62 -4.87
N GLY A 128 -6.04 2.04 -4.80
CA GLY A 128 -7.24 2.59 -5.42
C GLY A 128 -8.01 3.54 -4.51
N VAL A 129 -9.07 4.12 -5.07
CA VAL A 129 -9.97 5.05 -4.34
C VAL A 129 -11.40 4.56 -4.44
N LEU A 130 -12.04 4.35 -3.28
CA LEU A 130 -13.48 4.10 -3.24
C LEU A 130 -14.25 5.43 -3.26
N GLN A 131 -15.11 5.61 -4.26
CA GLN A 131 -16.02 6.75 -4.35
C GLN A 131 -17.33 6.46 -3.60
N ALA A 132 -17.77 7.44 -2.81
CA ALA A 132 -19.05 7.36 -2.09
C ALA A 132 -20.27 7.64 -3.00
N LYS A 133 -20.06 8.31 -4.13
CA LYS A 133 -21.11 8.73 -5.07
C LYS A 133 -20.73 8.30 -6.48
N ALA A 134 -21.74 8.03 -7.30
CA ALA A 134 -21.51 7.78 -8.71
C ALA A 134 -21.05 9.08 -9.40
N ALA A 135 -19.95 9.00 -10.12
CA ALA A 135 -19.42 10.05 -10.96
C ALA A 135 -19.00 9.46 -12.31
N MET A 136 -18.88 10.32 -13.33
CA MET A 136 -18.50 9.88 -14.68
C MET A 136 -17.06 9.35 -14.77
N ASP A 137 -16.22 9.63 -13.77
CA ASP A 137 -14.82 9.22 -13.71
C ASP A 137 -14.60 7.92 -12.93
N VAL A 138 -15.66 7.18 -12.60
CA VAL A 138 -15.57 5.84 -12.01
C VAL A 138 -15.06 4.85 -13.05
N ASN A 139 -14.04 4.06 -12.71
CA ASN A 139 -13.50 3.02 -13.57
C ASN A 139 -14.26 1.69 -13.42
N PHE A 140 -14.60 1.30 -12.19
CA PHE A 140 -15.31 0.05 -11.92
C PHE A 140 -16.45 0.24 -10.92
N VAL A 141 -17.53 -0.51 -11.12
CA VAL A 141 -18.64 -0.59 -10.16
C VAL A 141 -18.69 -2.00 -9.60
N ILE A 142 -18.50 -2.14 -8.28
CA ILE A 142 -18.71 -3.39 -7.56
C ILE A 142 -20.14 -3.39 -7.05
N VAL A 143 -20.92 -4.41 -7.43
CA VAL A 143 -22.30 -4.59 -6.98
C VAL A 143 -22.45 -5.89 -6.21
N LYS A 144 -23.25 -5.88 -5.13
CA LYS A 144 -23.57 -7.09 -4.37
C LYS A 144 -24.38 -8.10 -5.19
N ASN A 145 -25.26 -7.60 -6.05
CA ASN A 145 -26.08 -8.39 -6.95
C ASN A 145 -26.62 -7.52 -8.10
N VAL A 146 -27.28 -8.17 -9.06
CA VAL A 146 -27.89 -7.51 -10.24
C VAL A 146 -29.07 -6.60 -9.92
N LEU A 147 -29.58 -6.63 -8.67
CA LEU A 147 -30.67 -5.77 -8.20
C LEU A 147 -30.15 -4.46 -7.60
N ALA A 148 -28.83 -4.31 -7.43
CA ALA A 148 -28.24 -3.11 -6.87
C ALA A 148 -28.52 -1.89 -7.77
N ALA A 149 -28.84 -0.75 -7.15
CA ALA A 149 -29.29 0.45 -7.86
C ALA A 149 -28.32 0.97 -8.94
N LYS A 150 -27.02 0.68 -8.80
CA LYS A 150 -25.95 1.09 -9.74
C LYS A 150 -25.55 0.00 -10.73
N TYR A 151 -26.26 -1.13 -10.81
CA TYR A 151 -25.95 -2.20 -11.76
C TYR A 151 -26.41 -1.89 -13.19
N LYS A 152 -27.57 -1.26 -13.35
CA LYS A 152 -28.19 -0.99 -14.65
C LYS A 152 -27.91 0.42 -15.19
N THR A 153 -27.10 1.21 -14.49
CA THR A 153 -26.82 2.61 -14.82
C THR A 153 -25.72 2.75 -15.85
#